data_AF-A0A3D3S275-F1
#
_entry.id   AF-A0A3D3S275-F1
#
_cell.length_a   1.000
_cell.length_b   1.000
_cell.length_c   1.000
_cell.angle_alpha   90.00
_cell.angle_beta   90.00
_cell.angle_gamma   90.00
#
_symmetry.space_group_name_H-M   'P 1'
#
loop_
_entity.id
_entity.type
_entity.pdbx_description
1 polymer ?
#
loop_
_entity_poly.entity_id
_entity_poly.type
_entity_poly.pdbx_seq_one_letter_code
_entity_poly.pdbx_strand_id
1 'polypeptide(L)'
;TTALAIARRQGSRRRPPQFQRQDAEDLIALIFPDQLACLENIQGEREIPDHPLVRQALRDCLDEVMDADGLERLLKGLESGAVQVSGRDLPGPSPLAEAVINAKPYAFLDDGEAEERRTRAISTRSAAWAEAAVPNVFDAAVVAAVRDQIRPAPRDA
;
A
#
# COMPACT_ATOMS: atom_id res chain seq x y z
N THR A 1 -1.85 23.03 -4.25
CA THR A 1 -2.08 24.28 -5.03
C THR A 1 -0.80 25.09 -5.20
N THR A 2 0.32 24.40 -5.40
CA THR A 2 1.68 24.98 -5.50
C THR A 2 1.83 25.89 -6.72
N ALA A 3 1.15 25.58 -7.83
CA ALA A 3 1.12 26.40 -9.04
C ALA A 3 0.09 27.54 -9.03
N LEU A 4 -0.62 27.78 -7.91
CA LEU A 4 -1.67 28.80 -7.79
C LEU A 4 -2.82 28.70 -8.82
N ALA A 5 -3.00 27.55 -9.46
CA ALA A 5 -4.02 27.32 -10.48
C ALA A 5 -5.47 27.35 -9.95
N ILE A 6 -5.66 27.12 -8.65
CA ILE A 6 -6.97 27.11 -7.99
C ILE A 6 -7.11 28.31 -7.06
N ALA A 7 -8.19 29.07 -7.25
CA ALA A 7 -8.50 30.23 -6.43
C ALA A 7 -8.76 29.83 -4.98
N ARG A 8 -7.96 30.37 -4.04
CA ARG A 8 -8.12 30.10 -2.59
C ARG A 8 -8.97 31.15 -1.87
N ARG A 9 -9.26 32.27 -2.54
CA ARG A 9 -10.00 33.41 -2.01
C ARG A 9 -10.95 33.98 -3.05
N GLN A 10 -12.07 34.51 -2.58
CA GLN A 10 -13.00 35.30 -3.37
C GLN A 10 -13.19 36.63 -2.63
N GLY A 11 -12.57 37.69 -3.16
CA GLY A 11 -12.44 38.96 -2.44
C GLY A 11 -11.68 38.81 -1.12
N SER A 12 -12.27 39.30 -0.02
CA SER A 12 -11.68 39.22 1.32
C SER A 12 -11.85 37.85 2.01
N ARG A 13 -12.71 36.97 1.49
CA ARG A 13 -13.08 35.70 2.12
C ARG A 13 -12.30 34.53 1.53
N ARG A 14 -11.99 33.53 2.37
CA ARG A 14 -11.39 32.26 1.94
C ARG A 14 -12.45 31.37 1.30
N ARG A 15 -12.12 30.69 0.20
CA ARG A 15 -13.02 29.71 -0.40
C ARG A 15 -13.03 28.43 0.44
N PRO A 16 -14.22 27.85 0.73
CA PRO A 16 -14.31 26.56 1.40
C PRO A 16 -13.49 25.46 0.69
N PRO A 17 -12.90 24.50 1.41
CA PRO A 17 -12.11 23.43 0.80
C PRO A 17 -12.87 22.57 -0.22
N GLN A 18 -14.18 22.39 -0.03
CA GLN A 18 -15.03 21.60 -0.92
C GLN A 18 -15.05 22.18 -2.34
N PHE A 19 -15.24 23.50 -2.45
CA PHE A 19 -15.20 24.17 -3.75
C PHE A 19 -13.80 24.17 -4.38
N GLN A 20 -12.74 24.25 -3.57
CA GLN A 20 -11.38 24.13 -4.09
C GLN A 20 -11.10 22.73 -4.65
N ARG A 21 -11.70 21.67 -4.09
CA ARG A 21 -11.62 20.31 -4.64
C ARG A 21 -12.40 20.20 -5.95
N GLN A 22 -13.62 20.71 -5.99
CA GLN A 22 -14.43 20.72 -7.20
C GLN A 22 -13.70 21.47 -8.34
N ASP A 23 -13.19 22.67 -8.07
CA ASP A 23 -12.42 23.42 -9.09
C ASP A 23 -11.16 22.66 -9.55
N ALA A 24 -10.54 21.87 -8.65
CA ALA A 24 -9.37 21.06 -8.98
C ALA A 24 -9.73 19.86 -9.85
N GLU A 25 -10.86 19.20 -9.58
CA GLU A 25 -11.41 18.13 -10.41
C GLU A 25 -11.78 18.66 -11.81
N ASP A 26 -12.41 19.83 -11.90
CA ASP A 26 -12.71 20.50 -13.17
C ASP A 26 -11.43 20.82 -13.95
N LEU A 27 -10.37 21.27 -13.26
CA LEU A 27 -9.07 21.49 -13.88
C LEU A 27 -8.46 20.20 -14.43
N ILE A 28 -8.53 19.09 -13.67
CA ILE A 28 -8.05 17.78 -14.13
C ILE A 28 -8.84 17.33 -15.36
N ALA A 29 -10.17 17.47 -15.35
CA ALA A 29 -11.01 17.12 -16.50
C ALA A 29 -10.63 17.90 -17.77
N LEU A 30 -10.16 19.14 -17.62
CA LEU A 30 -9.72 19.96 -18.74
C LEU A 30 -8.33 19.56 -19.26
N ILE A 31 -7.37 19.30 -18.37
CA ILE A 31 -5.96 19.12 -18.75
C ILE A 31 -5.55 17.66 -18.93
N PHE A 32 -6.28 16.72 -18.32
CA PHE A 32 -6.03 15.29 -18.38
C PHE A 32 -7.34 14.50 -18.27
N PRO A 33 -8.24 14.62 -19.26
CA PRO A 33 -9.57 13.99 -19.22
C PRO A 33 -9.49 12.47 -19.05
N ASP A 34 -8.52 11.83 -19.72
CA ASP A 34 -8.31 10.39 -19.65
C ASP A 34 -8.12 9.93 -18.21
N GLN A 35 -7.43 10.70 -17.35
CA GLN A 35 -7.22 10.35 -15.93
C GLN A 35 -8.54 10.08 -15.18
N LEU A 36 -9.61 10.77 -15.54
CA LEU A 36 -10.92 10.63 -14.91
C LEU A 36 -11.82 9.59 -15.59
N ALA A 37 -11.45 9.12 -16.78
CA ALA A 37 -12.24 8.14 -17.50
C ALA A 37 -12.15 6.75 -16.82
N CYS A 38 -13.32 6.10 -16.70
CA CYS A 38 -13.41 4.70 -16.26
C CYS A 38 -12.55 3.82 -17.16
N LEU A 39 -11.96 2.77 -16.58
CA LEU A 39 -11.09 1.84 -17.31
C LEU A 39 -11.81 1.20 -18.51
N GLU A 40 -13.13 0.99 -18.46
CA GLU A 40 -13.90 0.48 -19.60
C GLU A 40 -14.05 1.45 -20.78
N ASN A 41 -13.85 2.76 -20.56
CA ASN A 41 -14.06 3.80 -21.57
C ASN A 41 -12.76 4.20 -22.30
N ILE A 42 -11.62 3.70 -21.84
CA ILE A 42 -10.32 3.95 -22.47
C ILE A 42 -9.92 2.69 -23.24
N GLN A 43 -9.83 2.80 -24.57
CA GLN A 43 -9.28 1.73 -25.39
C GLN A 43 -7.78 1.94 -25.57
N GLY A 44 -6.97 1.13 -24.90
CA GLY A 44 -5.50 1.16 -25.02
C GLY A 44 -4.80 1.86 -23.84
N GLU A 45 -3.56 2.28 -24.07
CA GLU A 45 -2.77 3.00 -23.07
C GLU A 45 -3.29 4.42 -22.86
N ARG A 46 -3.17 4.93 -21.63
CA ARG A 46 -3.54 6.33 -21.31
C ARG A 46 -2.52 7.26 -21.97
N GLU A 47 -2.98 8.14 -22.85
CA GLU A 47 -2.12 9.17 -23.41
C GLU A 47 -1.84 10.23 -22.33
N ILE A 48 -0.57 10.45 -22.01
CA ILE A 48 -0.18 11.45 -21.02
C ILE A 48 -0.07 12.81 -21.72
N PRO A 49 -0.88 13.81 -21.34
CA PRO A 49 -0.83 15.13 -21.96
C PRO A 49 0.51 15.83 -21.70
N ASP A 50 1.04 16.51 -22.73
CA ASP A 50 2.18 17.43 -22.54
C ASP A 50 1.70 18.73 -21.88
N HIS A 51 1.50 18.66 -20.57
CA HIS A 51 1.06 19.78 -19.76
C HIS A 51 1.96 19.91 -18.52
N PRO A 52 2.46 21.12 -18.18
CA PRO A 52 3.42 21.29 -17.08
C PRO A 52 2.88 20.81 -15.73
N LEU A 53 1.58 20.99 -15.46
CA LEU A 53 0.98 20.49 -14.21
C LEU A 53 0.91 18.96 -14.17
N VAL A 54 0.70 18.31 -15.32
CA VAL A 54 0.65 16.84 -15.41
C VAL A 54 2.06 16.29 -15.21
N ARG A 55 3.06 16.84 -15.92
CA ARG A 55 4.47 16.45 -15.76
C ARG A 55 4.97 16.64 -14.32
N GLN A 56 4.62 17.76 -13.69
CA GLN A 56 5.00 18.00 -12.30
C GLN A 56 4.30 17.01 -11.34
N ALA A 57 2.99 16.79 -11.50
CA ALA A 57 2.26 15.87 -10.64
C ALA A 57 2.79 14.43 -10.76
N LEU A 58 3.11 13.97 -11.98
CA LEU A 58 3.74 12.66 -12.19
C LEU A 58 5.09 12.57 -11.49
N ARG A 59 5.92 13.60 -11.63
CA ARG A 59 7.22 13.67 -10.96
C ARG A 59 7.09 13.64 -9.45
N ASP A 60 6.21 14.46 -8.88
CA ASP A 60 5.99 14.52 -7.43
C ASP A 60 5.50 13.16 -6.90
N CYS A 61 4.57 12.52 -7.61
CA CYS A 61 4.07 11.21 -7.22
C CYS A 61 5.14 10.11 -7.31
N LEU A 62 5.88 10.04 -8.41
CA LEU A 62 6.84 8.96 -8.66
C LEU A 62 8.13 9.13 -7.84
N ASP A 63 8.68 10.33 -7.80
CA ASP A 63 10.00 10.58 -7.23
C ASP A 63 9.93 10.96 -5.74
N GLU A 64 8.96 11.80 -5.36
CA GLU A 64 8.88 12.32 -3.98
C GLU A 64 8.03 11.44 -3.07
N VAL A 65 6.84 11.05 -3.53
CA VAL A 65 5.90 10.28 -2.70
C VAL A 65 6.22 8.78 -2.74
N MET A 66 6.52 8.23 -3.91
CA MET A 66 6.71 6.78 -4.10
C MET A 66 8.17 6.31 -4.02
N ASP A 67 9.16 7.18 -4.23
CA ASP A 67 10.59 6.81 -4.39
C ASP A 67 10.76 5.64 -5.38
N ALA A 68 10.31 5.85 -6.63
CA ALA A 68 10.37 4.83 -7.68
C ALA A 68 11.80 4.29 -7.91
N ASP A 69 12.81 5.16 -7.85
CA ASP A 69 14.21 4.76 -7.96
C ASP A 69 14.63 3.85 -6.78
N GLY A 70 14.15 4.13 -5.56
CA GLY A 70 14.35 3.28 -4.39
C GLY A 70 13.74 1.91 -4.54
N LEU A 71 12.52 1.84 -5.08
CA LEU A 71 11.87 0.58 -5.40
C LEU A 71 12.68 -0.21 -6.44
N GLU A 72 13.12 0.43 -7.53
CA GLU A 72 13.93 -0.22 -8.55
C GLU A 72 15.25 -0.78 -7.97
N ARG A 73 15.92 0.00 -7.11
CA ARG A 73 17.13 -0.45 -6.40
C ARG A 73 16.85 -1.66 -5.52
N LEU A 74 15.74 -1.67 -4.79
CA LEU A 74 15.34 -2.80 -3.95
C LEU A 74 15.09 -4.06 -4.78
N LEU A 75 14.38 -3.94 -5.90
CA LEU A 75 14.12 -5.05 -6.81
C LEU A 75 15.41 -5.64 -7.40
N LYS A 76 16.33 -4.80 -7.85
CA LYS A 76 17.67 -5.23 -8.30
C LYS A 76 18.46 -5.90 -7.17
N GLY A 77 18.31 -5.42 -5.94
CA GLY A 77 18.90 -6.03 -4.75
C GLY A 77 18.35 -7.43 -4.47
N LEU A 78 17.05 -7.63 -4.66
CA LEU A 78 16.40 -8.94 -4.55
C LEU A 78 16.86 -9.90 -5.65
N GLU A 79 16.89 -9.44 -6.91
CA GLU A 79 17.31 -10.24 -8.06
C GLU A 79 18.78 -10.69 -7.96
N SER A 80 19.67 -9.79 -7.54
CA SER A 80 21.10 -10.09 -7.35
C SER A 80 21.41 -10.92 -6.10
N GLY A 81 20.44 -11.09 -5.19
CA GLY A 81 20.66 -11.73 -3.89
C GLY A 81 21.40 -10.85 -2.87
N ALA A 82 21.63 -9.56 -3.16
CA ALA A 82 22.15 -8.62 -2.17
C ALA A 82 21.14 -8.39 -1.02
N VAL A 83 19.84 -8.47 -1.33
CA VAL A 83 18.75 -8.47 -0.36
C VAL A 83 18.22 -9.89 -0.21
N GLN A 84 18.34 -10.44 1.00
CA GLN A 84 17.91 -11.80 1.32
C GLN A 84 16.50 -11.78 1.91
N VAL A 85 15.63 -12.68 1.43
CA VAL A 85 14.27 -12.84 1.95
C VAL A 85 14.15 -14.19 2.64
N SER A 86 13.66 -14.20 3.89
CA SER A 86 13.39 -15.43 4.63
C SER A 86 11.93 -15.49 5.06
N GLY A 87 11.20 -16.49 4.59
CA GLY A 87 9.87 -16.82 5.11
C GLY A 87 9.97 -17.52 6.47
N ARG A 88 9.08 -17.18 7.39
CA ARG A 88 8.98 -17.82 8.71
C ARG A 88 7.52 -18.17 8.99
N ASP A 89 7.25 -19.47 9.12
CA ASP A 89 5.96 -19.95 9.60
C ASP A 89 5.97 -19.94 11.12
N LEU A 90 5.26 -18.96 11.69
CA LEU A 90 5.16 -18.77 13.12
C LEU A 90 3.76 -19.17 13.59
N PRO A 91 3.63 -19.71 14.82
CA PRO A 91 2.31 -20.02 15.38
C PRO A 91 1.47 -18.77 15.65
N GLY A 92 2.02 -17.56 15.52
CA GLY A 92 1.34 -16.27 15.64
C GLY A 92 2.15 -15.12 15.05
N PRO A 93 1.56 -13.91 14.96
CA PRO A 93 2.26 -12.76 14.40
C PRO A 93 3.48 -12.38 15.24
N SER A 94 4.53 -11.90 14.58
CA SER A 94 5.67 -11.28 15.25
C SER A 94 5.27 -9.90 15.80
N PRO A 95 6.03 -9.31 16.75
CA PRO A 95 5.75 -7.95 17.22
C PRO A 95 5.66 -6.90 16.10
N LEU A 96 6.45 -7.06 15.03
CA LEU A 96 6.38 -6.20 13.84
C LEU A 96 5.09 -6.41 13.06
N ALA A 97 4.67 -7.67 12.86
CA ALA A 97 3.41 -7.98 12.20
C ALA A 97 2.21 -7.50 13.04
N GLU A 98 2.25 -7.66 14.36
CA GLU A 98 1.21 -7.15 15.27
C GLU A 98 1.04 -5.63 15.18
N ALA A 99 2.12 -4.89 14.99
CA ALA A 99 2.07 -3.43 14.82
C ALA A 99 1.33 -3.01 13.53
N VAL A 100 1.52 -3.77 12.44
CA VAL A 100 0.81 -3.53 11.16
C VAL A 100 -0.65 -3.98 11.24
N ILE A 101 -0.91 -5.16 11.82
CA ILE A 101 -2.26 -5.72 11.98
C ILE A 101 -3.15 -4.80 12.83
N ASN A 102 -2.58 -4.18 13.87
CA ASN A 102 -3.29 -3.27 14.76
C ASN A 102 -3.06 -1.79 14.41
N ALA A 103 -2.52 -1.50 13.23
CA ALA A 103 -2.28 -0.13 12.80
C ALA A 103 -3.61 0.62 12.71
N LYS A 104 -3.61 1.87 13.18
CA LYS A 104 -4.81 2.71 13.13
C LYS A 104 -5.14 3.05 11.68
N PRO A 105 -6.41 3.29 11.33
CA PRO A 105 -6.83 3.53 9.94
C PRO A 105 -6.04 4.64 9.22
N TYR A 106 -5.60 5.67 9.94
CA TYR A 106 -4.82 6.77 9.37
C TYR A 106 -3.36 6.41 9.04
N ALA A 107 -2.89 5.21 9.41
CA ALA A 107 -1.55 4.74 9.10
C ALA A 107 -1.43 4.18 7.68
N PHE A 108 -2.56 4.03 6.98
CA PHE A 108 -2.62 3.55 5.60
C PHE A 108 -2.72 4.74 4.64
N LEU A 109 -2.08 4.63 3.47
CA LEU A 109 -2.02 5.68 2.46
C LEU A 109 -3.23 5.68 1.52
N ASP A 110 -4.02 4.59 1.49
CA ASP A 110 -5.22 4.46 0.67
C ASP A 110 -6.48 4.15 1.49
N ASP A 111 -7.62 4.58 0.94
CA ASP A 111 -8.95 4.24 1.43
C ASP A 111 -9.46 2.93 0.79
N GLY A 112 -8.57 2.01 0.42
CA GLY A 112 -9.00 0.68 -0.08
C GLY A 112 -9.96 0.02 0.91
N GLU A 113 -10.67 -1.04 0.52
CA GLU A 113 -11.78 -1.54 1.33
C GLU A 113 -11.34 -1.80 2.78
N ALA A 114 -11.74 -0.92 3.70
CA ALA A 114 -11.41 -1.04 5.12
C ALA A 114 -11.95 -2.36 5.71
N GLU A 115 -12.90 -2.97 5.01
CA GLU A 115 -13.44 -4.32 5.22
C GLU A 115 -12.38 -5.42 4.99
N GLU A 116 -11.58 -5.37 3.93
CA GLU A 116 -10.47 -6.31 3.69
C GLU A 116 -9.38 -6.18 4.75
N ARG A 117 -9.31 -5.01 5.40
CA ARG A 117 -8.38 -4.71 6.51
C ARG A 117 -8.95 -5.01 7.89
N ARG A 118 -10.22 -5.43 7.99
CA ARG A 118 -10.79 -5.90 9.26
C ARG A 118 -10.22 -7.27 9.60
N THR A 119 -9.01 -7.28 10.13
CA THR A 119 -8.54 -8.32 11.05
C THR A 119 -9.28 -8.23 12.41
N ARG A 120 -10.61 -8.09 12.39
CA ARG A 120 -11.47 -8.20 13.59
C ARG A 120 -11.41 -9.59 14.23
N ALA A 121 -10.75 -10.55 13.59
CA ALA A 121 -10.60 -11.92 14.05
C ALA A 121 -9.23 -12.22 14.71
N ILE A 122 -8.25 -11.30 14.68
CA ILE A 122 -6.97 -11.53 15.36
C ILE A 122 -7.08 -10.94 16.75
N SER A 123 -7.55 -11.75 17.70
CA SER A 123 -7.41 -11.45 19.12
C SER A 123 -5.92 -11.25 19.40
N THR A 124 -5.53 -10.03 19.78
CA THR A 124 -4.18 -9.74 20.28
C THR A 124 -3.87 -10.78 21.34
N ARG A 125 -2.80 -11.56 21.12
CA ARG A 125 -2.36 -12.56 22.08
C ARG A 125 -2.15 -11.82 23.40
N SER A 126 -3.06 -12.03 24.35
CA SER A 126 -3.12 -11.27 25.61
C SER A 126 -1.75 -11.25 26.29
N ALA A 127 -1.43 -10.16 26.99
CA ALA A 127 -0.27 -10.07 27.88
C ALA A 127 -0.15 -11.26 28.85
N ALA A 128 -1.24 -12.01 29.09
CA ALA A 128 -1.24 -13.28 29.81
C ALA A 128 -0.31 -14.36 29.20
N TRP A 129 0.04 -14.29 27.91
CA TRP A 129 1.03 -15.19 27.29
C TRP A 129 2.47 -14.71 27.44
N ALA A 130 2.71 -13.42 27.75
CA ALA A 130 4.05 -12.95 28.10
C ALA A 130 4.51 -13.49 29.47
N GLU A 131 3.57 -13.78 30.38
CA GLU A 131 3.83 -14.48 31.64
C GLU A 131 3.94 -16.01 31.47
N ALA A 132 3.25 -16.58 30.49
CA ALA A 132 3.40 -17.97 30.09
C ALA A 132 4.62 -18.13 29.17
N ALA A 133 5.82 -17.96 29.73
CA ALA A 133 7.07 -18.41 29.11
C ALA A 133 7.11 -19.94 29.04
N VAL A 134 6.17 -20.56 28.33
CA VAL A 134 6.30 -21.94 27.88
C VAL A 134 7.33 -21.88 26.75
N PRO A 135 8.45 -22.62 26.84
CA PRO A 135 9.38 -22.70 25.74
C PRO A 135 8.60 -23.20 24.51
N ASN A 136 8.49 -22.36 23.49
CA ASN A 136 7.91 -22.69 22.19
C ASN A 136 8.86 -23.63 21.41
N VAL A 137 9.39 -24.64 22.09
CA VAL A 137 10.26 -25.66 21.52
C VAL A 137 9.33 -26.81 21.13
N PHE A 138 8.72 -26.68 19.96
CA PHE A 138 8.14 -27.85 19.30
C PHE A 138 9.28 -28.80 18.96
N ASP A 139 9.11 -30.09 19.28
CA ASP A 139 10.07 -31.12 18.88
C ASP A 139 10.26 -31.06 17.35
N ALA A 140 11.53 -31.02 16.92
CA ALA A 140 11.90 -30.98 15.51
C ALA A 140 11.28 -32.13 14.71
N ALA A 141 11.08 -33.30 15.33
CA ALA A 141 10.42 -34.44 14.70
C ALA A 141 8.94 -34.16 14.39
N VAL A 142 8.23 -33.46 15.29
CA VAL A 142 6.82 -33.08 15.10
C VAL A 142 6.68 -32.03 14.00
N VAL A 143 7.57 -31.04 13.98
CA VAL A 143 7.58 -30.01 12.93
C VAL A 143 7.86 -30.63 11.56
N ALA A 144 8.81 -31.56 11.49
CA ALA A 144 9.12 -32.28 10.25
C ALA A 144 7.92 -33.11 9.75
N ALA A 145 7.24 -33.83 10.65
CA ALA A 145 6.07 -34.63 10.30
C ALA A 145 4.91 -33.77 9.76
N VAL A 146 4.61 -32.62 10.38
CA VAL A 146 3.54 -31.73 9.89
C VAL A 146 3.92 -31.13 8.53
N ARG A 147 5.18 -30.72 8.33
CA ARG A 147 5.64 -30.19 7.04
C ARG A 147 5.47 -31.18 5.89
N ASP A 148 5.68 -32.47 6.15
CA ASP A 148 5.48 -33.51 5.15
C ASP A 148 4.00 -33.71 4.81
N GLN A 149 3.12 -33.63 5.81
CA GLN A 149 1.67 -33.78 5.64
C GLN A 149 1.02 -32.63 4.85
N ILE A 150 1.54 -31.40 4.99
CA ILE A 150 0.94 -30.21 4.37
C ILE A 150 1.55 -29.87 3.00
N ARG A 151 2.56 -30.62 2.54
CA ARG A 151 3.22 -30.34 1.27
C ARG A 151 2.26 -30.67 0.11
N PRO A 152 1.90 -29.71 -0.75
CA PRO A 152 1.04 -30.01 -1.89
C PRO A 152 1.78 -30.97 -2.84
N ALA A 153 1.10 -32.04 -3.24
CA ALA A 153 1.62 -32.95 -4.27
C ALA A 153 1.63 -32.20 -5.61
N PRO A 154 2.80 -32.05 -6.29
CA PRO A 154 2.82 -31.52 -7.63
C PRO A 154 1.97 -32.43 -8.53
N ARG A 155 1.00 -31.86 -9.23
CA ARG A 155 0.28 -32.58 -10.28
C ARG A 155 1.22 -32.68 -11.49
N ASP A 156 1.44 -33.90 -11.98
CA ASP A 156 2.12 -34.12 -13.24
C ASP A 156 1.36 -33.40 -14.37
N ALA A 157 2.13 -32.88 -15.34
CA ALA A 157 1.65 -32.09 -16.49
C ALA A 157 0.80 -32.91 -17.46
#